data_AF-A0A0B2UCR6-F1
#
_entry.id   AF-A0A0B2UCR6-F1
#
_cell.length_a   1.000
_cell.length_b   1.000
_cell.length_c   1.000
_cell.angle_alpha   90.00
_cell.angle_beta   90.00
_cell.angle_gamma   90.00
#
_symmetry.space_group_name_H-M   'P 1'
#
loop_
_entity.id
_entity.type
_entity.pdbx_description
1 polymer ?
#
loop_
_entity_poly.entity_id
_entity_poly.type
_entity_poly.pdbx_seq_one_letter_code
_entity_poly.pdbx_strand_id
1 'polypeptide(L)'
;MSMAYIKAPKKFISKSLVMKNLKLQDREFDRLVTLCGVHPYIPKNRQKVDEENGFYYKVYDANKLIHSHVYKTMMKNKSIESIKKRYEGTGFEYKIANLRYKEYNYVDLIKDKYKTFAESVDGLNVTMSNLYLARMLGLYKDSDNVIKNFEDFVIAKRLLECSFMSKSGIYNQISIGKIRVTWFVPYPGASLQEIIEEKKDIPRGFRWKELTFLDFVSSSDDESSSSESEMEEIVNDDSKIDISLLSYSLPLLDMHFKLVLYKLGKLHEPCSVDHSKIVATDKAGIFSGMLFWIDIVAVGECLRLIVPCLGGKVVGRDEKADVCVCESADEVNEGVIYVQPQYVFDCLNRKEKLDHIEYCVGKVLPKHVSPFRSIEDIVSKEVMMTMSKKQRYNMEDVLNRFEDVEYEI
;
A
#
# COMPACT_ATOMS: atom_id res chain seq x y z
N MET A 1 -40.74 -6.35 40.33
CA MET A 1 -40.67 -6.36 38.86
C MET A 1 -39.25 -6.04 38.44
N SER A 2 -38.45 -7.04 38.07
CA SER A 2 -37.07 -6.82 37.60
C SER A 2 -37.10 -6.30 36.17
N MET A 3 -36.48 -5.14 35.93
CA MET A 3 -36.22 -4.67 34.57
C MET A 3 -35.26 -5.65 33.90
N ALA A 4 -35.77 -6.46 32.97
CA ALA A 4 -34.95 -7.28 32.10
C ALA A 4 -34.08 -6.35 31.25
N TYR A 5 -32.81 -6.20 31.64
CA TYR A 5 -31.81 -5.54 30.81
C TYR A 5 -31.80 -6.21 29.45
N ILE A 6 -32.24 -5.49 28.41
CA ILE A 6 -32.16 -5.93 27.01
C ILE A 6 -30.67 -6.17 26.74
N LYS A 7 -30.27 -7.45 26.64
CA LYS A 7 -28.89 -7.81 26.29
C LYS A 7 -28.56 -7.11 24.98
N ALA A 8 -27.42 -6.41 24.94
CA ALA A 8 -26.97 -5.75 23.73
C ALA A 8 -26.94 -6.78 22.58
N PRO A 9 -27.48 -6.44 21.40
CA PRO A 9 -27.54 -7.40 20.30
C PRO A 9 -26.12 -7.87 19.94
N LYS A 10 -25.96 -9.18 19.75
CA LYS A 10 -24.71 -9.78 19.28
C LYS A 10 -24.46 -9.29 17.85
N LYS A 11 -23.39 -8.53 17.64
CA LYS A 11 -23.07 -7.87 16.36
C LYS A 11 -21.82 -8.42 15.69
N PHE A 12 -21.00 -9.16 16.42
CA PHE A 12 -19.66 -9.54 16.00
C PHE A 12 -19.43 -11.05 16.08
N ILE A 13 -18.83 -11.63 15.04
CA ILE A 13 -18.56 -13.06 14.86
C ILE A 13 -17.06 -13.32 14.74
N SER A 14 -16.54 -14.42 15.29
CA SER A 14 -15.09 -14.71 15.26
C SER A 14 -14.61 -15.12 13.86
N LYS A 15 -13.31 -14.87 13.54
CA LYS A 15 -12.69 -15.31 12.28
C LYS A 15 -12.91 -16.82 12.04
N SER A 16 -12.68 -17.65 13.07
CA SER A 16 -12.81 -19.11 12.99
C SER A 16 -14.20 -19.55 12.57
N LEU A 17 -15.26 -18.92 13.10
CA LEU A 17 -16.63 -19.29 12.78
C LEU A 17 -17.00 -18.86 11.35
N VAL A 18 -16.59 -17.66 10.93
CA VAL A 18 -16.83 -17.20 9.54
C VAL A 18 -16.14 -18.13 8.54
N MET A 19 -14.90 -18.53 8.81
CA MET A 19 -14.17 -19.46 7.95
C MET A 19 -14.84 -20.83 7.85
N LYS A 20 -15.31 -21.38 8.98
CA LYS A 20 -16.07 -22.64 9.01
C LYS A 20 -17.34 -22.54 8.16
N ASN A 21 -18.06 -21.42 8.24
CA ASN A 21 -19.26 -21.18 7.45
C ASN A 21 -18.96 -21.07 5.94
N LEU A 22 -17.84 -20.43 5.58
CA LEU A 22 -17.43 -20.26 4.18
C LEU A 22 -16.70 -21.47 3.58
N LYS A 23 -16.26 -22.42 4.41
CA LYS A 23 -15.42 -23.58 4.05
C LYS A 23 -14.11 -23.18 3.36
N LEU A 24 -13.44 -22.17 3.91
CA LEU A 24 -12.19 -21.60 3.40
C LEU A 24 -11.01 -21.84 4.33
N GLN A 25 -9.82 -21.88 3.74
CA GLN A 25 -8.54 -21.83 4.47
C GLN A 25 -8.17 -20.39 4.86
N ASP A 26 -7.15 -20.24 5.70
CA ASP A 26 -6.73 -18.94 6.24
C ASP A 26 -6.29 -17.96 5.14
N ARG A 27 -5.42 -18.38 4.20
CA ARG A 27 -5.00 -17.54 3.06
C ARG A 27 -6.15 -17.16 2.14
N GLU A 28 -7.03 -18.12 1.84
CA GLU A 28 -8.20 -17.89 0.99
C GLU A 28 -9.16 -16.86 1.63
N PHE A 29 -9.35 -16.97 2.94
CA PHE A 29 -10.16 -16.03 3.70
C PHE A 29 -9.53 -14.64 3.73
N ASP A 30 -8.23 -14.53 4.03
CA ASP A 30 -7.52 -13.26 4.10
C ASP A 30 -7.52 -12.56 2.72
N ARG A 31 -7.36 -13.31 1.63
CA ARG A 31 -7.52 -12.81 0.26
C ARG A 31 -8.93 -12.28 -0.01
N LEU A 32 -9.96 -13.02 0.37
CA LEU A 32 -11.35 -12.63 0.18
C LEU A 32 -11.69 -11.33 0.94
N VAL A 33 -11.27 -11.26 2.19
CA VAL A 33 -11.48 -10.10 3.08
C VAL A 33 -10.74 -8.87 2.55
N THR A 34 -9.50 -9.05 2.08
CA THR A 34 -8.70 -7.98 1.46
C THR A 34 -9.37 -7.40 0.22
N LEU A 35 -9.83 -8.26 -0.71
CA LEU A 35 -10.48 -7.81 -1.95
C LEU A 35 -11.84 -7.16 -1.69
N CYS A 36 -12.57 -7.61 -0.67
CA CYS A 36 -13.86 -7.03 -0.30
C CYS A 36 -13.74 -5.77 0.59
N GLY A 37 -12.53 -5.42 1.05
CA GLY A 37 -12.29 -4.28 1.94
C GLY A 37 -12.96 -4.43 3.31
N VAL A 38 -13.02 -5.66 3.83
CA VAL A 38 -13.59 -5.93 5.16
C VAL A 38 -12.45 -5.91 6.18
N HIS A 39 -12.67 -5.31 7.35
CA HIS A 39 -11.65 -5.16 8.38
C HIS A 39 -12.07 -5.83 9.70
N PRO A 40 -11.11 -6.39 10.46
CA PRO A 40 -11.38 -6.95 11.78
C PRO A 40 -11.62 -5.87 12.84
N TYR A 41 -12.28 -6.25 13.92
CA TYR A 41 -12.62 -5.42 15.07
C TYR A 41 -12.29 -6.13 16.38
N ILE A 42 -12.03 -5.34 17.43
CA ILE A 42 -11.91 -5.81 18.82
C ILE A 42 -13.12 -5.32 19.61
N PRO A 43 -14.23 -6.09 19.64
CA PRO A 43 -15.47 -5.69 20.31
C PRO A 43 -15.45 -5.97 21.81
N LYS A 44 -16.33 -5.29 22.56
CA LYS A 44 -16.58 -5.59 23.99
C LYS A 44 -17.28 -6.94 24.14
N ASN A 45 -16.97 -7.67 25.21
CA ASN A 45 -17.45 -9.05 25.42
C ASN A 45 -18.97 -9.23 25.25
N ARG A 46 -19.77 -8.26 25.68
CA ARG A 46 -21.25 -8.30 25.58
C ARG A 46 -21.80 -8.29 24.15
N GLN A 47 -21.00 -7.91 23.15
CA GLN A 47 -21.43 -7.77 21.74
C GLN A 47 -20.96 -8.92 20.85
N LYS A 48 -20.16 -9.84 21.40
CA LYS A 48 -19.59 -10.99 20.72
C LYS A 48 -20.64 -12.11 20.62
N VAL A 49 -20.68 -12.77 19.46
CA VAL A 49 -21.48 -13.99 19.26
C VAL A 49 -20.84 -15.15 20.00
N ASP A 50 -19.52 -15.26 19.87
CA ASP A 50 -18.66 -16.33 20.42
C ASP A 50 -17.59 -15.74 21.36
N GLU A 51 -17.15 -16.51 22.34
CA GLU A 51 -16.15 -16.09 23.36
C GLU A 51 -14.70 -16.47 22.99
N GLU A 52 -14.39 -16.63 21.69
CA GLU A 52 -13.03 -16.92 21.24
C GLU A 52 -12.07 -15.72 21.42
N ASN A 53 -10.82 -15.97 21.79
CA ASN A 53 -9.80 -14.92 21.78
C ASN A 53 -9.35 -14.66 20.33
N GLY A 54 -9.43 -13.41 19.86
CA GLY A 54 -8.92 -13.03 18.55
C GLY A 54 -9.69 -11.89 17.87
N PHE A 55 -9.55 -11.83 16.55
CA PHE A 55 -10.19 -10.83 15.70
C PHE A 55 -11.63 -11.19 15.35
N TYR A 56 -12.52 -10.18 15.39
CA TYR A 56 -13.93 -10.35 15.07
C TYR A 56 -14.34 -9.56 13.84
N TYR A 57 -15.37 -10.04 13.14
CA TYR A 57 -16.00 -9.36 12.01
C TYR A 57 -17.45 -9.01 12.35
N LYS A 58 -18.00 -7.99 11.69
CA LYS A 58 -19.44 -7.71 11.83
C LYS A 58 -20.23 -8.81 11.13
N VAL A 59 -21.34 -9.25 11.72
CA VAL A 59 -22.24 -10.25 11.12
C VAL A 59 -22.74 -9.78 9.74
N TYR A 60 -23.02 -8.49 9.60
CA TYR A 60 -23.39 -7.88 8.32
C TYR A 60 -22.30 -8.06 7.25
N ASP A 61 -21.04 -7.81 7.61
CA ASP A 61 -19.91 -7.94 6.69
C ASP A 61 -19.70 -9.42 6.31
N ALA A 62 -19.82 -10.34 7.27
CA ALA A 62 -19.74 -11.78 6.99
C ALA A 62 -20.80 -12.24 5.98
N ASN A 63 -22.05 -11.75 6.10
CA ASN A 63 -23.10 -12.03 5.13
C ASN A 63 -22.79 -11.42 3.75
N LYS A 64 -22.19 -10.21 3.72
CA LYS A 64 -21.72 -9.59 2.48
C LYS A 64 -20.66 -10.44 1.78
N LEU A 65 -19.74 -11.05 2.53
CA LEU A 65 -18.70 -11.93 1.97
C LEU A 65 -19.30 -13.17 1.28
N ILE A 66 -20.31 -13.80 1.87
CA ILE A 66 -20.99 -14.99 1.30
C ILE A 66 -21.59 -14.68 -0.07
N HIS A 67 -22.23 -13.51 -0.21
CA HIS A 67 -22.91 -13.12 -1.44
C HIS A 67 -22.01 -12.44 -2.47
N SER A 68 -20.75 -12.13 -2.11
CA SER A 68 -19.79 -11.45 -2.97
C SER A 68 -19.50 -12.21 -4.26
N HIS A 69 -19.34 -11.48 -5.37
CA HIS A 69 -18.90 -12.04 -6.64
C HIS A 69 -17.50 -12.67 -6.52
N VAL A 70 -16.64 -12.10 -5.66
CA VAL A 70 -15.28 -12.60 -5.40
C VAL A 70 -15.33 -14.02 -4.85
N TYR A 71 -16.19 -14.28 -3.86
CA TYR A 71 -16.36 -15.61 -3.29
C TYR A 71 -16.81 -16.62 -4.35
N LYS A 72 -17.80 -16.25 -5.17
CA LYS A 72 -18.30 -17.12 -6.26
C LYS A 72 -17.20 -17.46 -7.28
N THR A 73 -16.35 -16.49 -7.63
CA THR A 73 -15.25 -16.70 -8.58
C THR A 73 -14.14 -17.53 -7.95
N MET A 74 -13.81 -17.30 -6.67
CA MET A 74 -12.82 -18.08 -5.93
C MET A 74 -13.24 -19.56 -5.82
N MET A 75 -14.51 -19.84 -5.51
CA MET A 75 -15.02 -21.21 -5.44
C MET A 75 -14.95 -21.92 -6.80
N LYS A 76 -15.25 -21.22 -7.90
CA LYS A 76 -15.09 -21.76 -9.27
C LYS A 76 -13.63 -22.09 -9.57
N ASN A 77 -12.69 -21.20 -9.21
CA ASN A 77 -11.26 -21.43 -9.41
C ASN A 77 -10.75 -22.61 -8.57
N LYS A 78 -11.26 -22.77 -7.33
CA LYS A 78 -10.97 -23.93 -6.49
C LYS A 78 -11.47 -25.24 -7.09
N SER A 79 -12.67 -25.23 -7.68
CA SER A 79 -13.17 -26.39 -8.43
C SER A 79 -12.28 -26.71 -9.64
N ILE A 80 -11.86 -25.70 -10.40
CA ILE A 80 -10.92 -25.88 -11.52
C ILE A 80 -9.60 -26.50 -11.05
N GLU A 81 -9.03 -26.01 -9.95
CA GLU A 81 -7.78 -26.54 -9.40
C GLU A 81 -7.92 -28.01 -8.96
N SER A 82 -9.04 -28.35 -8.31
CA SER A 82 -9.31 -29.74 -7.93
C SER A 82 -9.46 -30.67 -9.14
N ILE A 83 -10.00 -30.16 -10.25
CA ILE A 83 -10.10 -30.91 -11.51
C ILE A 83 -8.70 -31.09 -12.12
N LYS A 84 -7.85 -30.06 -12.11
CA LYS A 84 -6.47 -30.15 -12.59
C LYS A 84 -5.69 -31.22 -11.84
N LYS A 85 -5.70 -31.18 -10.50
CA LYS A 85 -5.02 -32.20 -9.65
C LYS A 85 -5.50 -33.63 -9.90
N ARG A 86 -6.78 -33.81 -10.28
CA ARG A 86 -7.33 -35.15 -10.61
C ARG A 86 -6.86 -35.68 -11.96
N TYR A 87 -6.63 -34.80 -12.94
CA TYR A 87 -6.25 -35.20 -14.29
C TYR A 87 -4.74 -35.14 -14.53
N GLU A 88 -4.00 -34.47 -13.67
CA GLU A 88 -2.54 -34.42 -13.66
C GLU A 88 -1.96 -35.84 -13.57
N GLY A 89 -1.12 -36.22 -14.53
CA GLY A 89 -0.52 -37.57 -14.60
C GLY A 89 -1.44 -38.69 -15.12
N THR A 90 -2.71 -38.42 -15.44
CA THR A 90 -3.67 -39.45 -15.92
C THR A 90 -3.74 -39.59 -17.45
N GLY A 91 -2.91 -38.89 -18.21
CA GLY A 91 -2.90 -38.89 -19.68
C GLY A 91 -4.01 -38.05 -20.34
N PHE A 92 -4.95 -37.47 -19.56
CA PHE A 92 -6.02 -36.58 -20.04
C PHE A 92 -5.64 -35.08 -20.00
N GLU A 93 -4.38 -34.75 -20.22
CA GLU A 93 -3.84 -33.38 -20.08
C GLU A 93 -4.49 -32.37 -21.02
N TYR A 94 -5.03 -32.80 -22.16
CA TYR A 94 -5.77 -31.92 -23.08
C TYR A 94 -7.01 -31.27 -22.41
N LYS A 95 -7.63 -31.93 -21.42
CA LYS A 95 -8.74 -31.36 -20.65
C LYS A 95 -8.26 -30.26 -19.70
N ILE A 96 -7.02 -30.37 -19.21
CA ILE A 96 -6.38 -29.36 -18.35
C ILE A 96 -6.05 -28.10 -19.17
N ALA A 97 -5.58 -28.28 -20.40
CA ALA A 97 -5.23 -27.16 -21.30
C ALA A 97 -6.41 -26.22 -21.58
N ASN A 98 -7.64 -26.76 -21.63
CA ASN A 98 -8.86 -25.98 -21.84
C ASN A 98 -9.38 -25.27 -20.58
N LEU A 99 -8.86 -25.61 -19.39
CA LEU A 99 -9.31 -25.03 -18.12
C LEU A 99 -8.54 -23.76 -17.78
N ARG A 100 -9.18 -22.62 -18.04
CA ARG A 100 -8.68 -21.29 -17.68
C ARG A 100 -9.25 -20.81 -16.35
N TYR A 101 -8.38 -20.24 -15.51
CA TYR A 101 -8.81 -19.54 -14.31
C TYR A 101 -9.63 -18.31 -14.68
N LYS A 102 -10.64 -18.02 -13.87
CA LYS A 102 -11.43 -16.79 -14.02
C LYS A 102 -10.77 -15.68 -13.22
N GLU A 103 -10.49 -14.57 -13.87
CA GLU A 103 -10.04 -13.35 -13.22
C GLU A 103 -11.17 -12.72 -12.41
N TYR A 104 -10.80 -11.99 -11.36
CA TYR A 104 -11.75 -11.25 -10.56
C TYR A 104 -12.17 -9.98 -11.31
N ASN A 105 -13.45 -9.62 -11.22
CA ASN A 105 -13.91 -8.35 -11.77
C ASN A 105 -13.51 -7.18 -10.84
N TYR A 106 -12.27 -6.72 -10.99
CA TYR A 106 -11.73 -5.62 -10.18
C TYR A 106 -12.47 -4.30 -10.40
N VAL A 107 -13.03 -4.07 -11.59
CA VAL A 107 -13.74 -2.82 -11.92
C VAL A 107 -14.96 -2.60 -11.03
N ASP A 108 -15.75 -3.66 -10.81
CA ASP A 108 -16.94 -3.58 -9.95
C ASP A 108 -16.55 -3.37 -8.49
N LEU A 109 -15.47 -4.02 -8.03
CA LEU A 109 -14.95 -3.82 -6.67
C LEU A 109 -14.49 -2.38 -6.42
N ILE A 110 -13.86 -1.76 -7.42
CA ILE A 110 -13.43 -0.36 -7.35
C ILE A 110 -14.64 0.57 -7.31
N LYS A 111 -15.68 0.31 -8.10
CA LYS A 111 -16.94 1.08 -8.08
C LYS A 111 -17.71 0.93 -6.77
N ASP A 112 -17.66 -0.24 -6.15
CA ASP A 112 -18.25 -0.47 -4.84
C ASP A 112 -17.51 0.30 -3.73
N LYS A 113 -16.18 0.42 -3.87
CA LYS A 113 -15.31 1.13 -2.91
C LYS A 113 -15.38 2.65 -3.07
N TYR A 114 -15.35 3.15 -4.30
CA TYR A 114 -15.36 4.57 -4.63
C TYR A 114 -16.61 4.93 -5.42
N LYS A 115 -17.51 5.69 -4.80
CA LYS A 115 -18.79 6.08 -5.43
C LYS A 115 -18.59 7.20 -6.44
N THR A 116 -17.64 8.10 -6.16
CA THR A 116 -17.33 9.23 -7.03
C THR A 116 -15.89 9.17 -7.54
N PHE A 117 -15.64 9.86 -8.65
CA PHE A 117 -14.27 9.99 -9.18
C PHE A 117 -13.36 10.78 -8.24
N ALA A 118 -13.90 11.78 -7.54
CA ALA A 118 -13.15 12.55 -6.57
C ALA A 118 -12.63 11.66 -5.42
N GLU A 119 -13.48 10.78 -4.89
CA GLU A 119 -13.08 9.78 -3.88
C GLU A 119 -12.03 8.80 -4.41
N SER A 120 -12.12 8.40 -5.68
CA SER A 120 -11.14 7.53 -6.33
C SER A 120 -9.78 8.22 -6.48
N VAL A 121 -9.76 9.51 -6.85
CA VAL A 121 -8.53 10.31 -6.91
C VAL A 121 -7.94 10.53 -5.51
N ASP A 122 -8.77 10.76 -4.49
CA ASP A 122 -8.32 10.89 -3.11
C ASP A 122 -7.66 9.58 -2.62
N GLY A 123 -8.29 8.43 -2.91
CA GLY A 123 -7.76 7.10 -2.62
C GLY A 123 -6.50 6.70 -3.42
N LEU A 124 -6.04 7.54 -4.33
CA LEU A 124 -4.80 7.34 -5.07
C LEU A 124 -3.58 7.40 -4.13
N ASN A 125 -3.66 8.12 -3.02
CA ASN A 125 -2.61 8.19 -1.99
C ASN A 125 -2.16 6.80 -1.48
N VAL A 126 -3.13 5.99 -1.04
CA VAL A 126 -2.91 4.63 -0.52
C VAL A 126 -2.47 3.71 -1.66
N THR A 127 -3.08 3.87 -2.82
CA THR A 127 -2.79 3.07 -4.01
C THR A 127 -1.34 3.26 -4.44
N MET A 128 -0.89 4.51 -4.59
CA MET A 128 0.49 4.84 -4.96
C MET A 128 1.47 4.36 -3.91
N SER A 129 1.25 4.70 -2.63
CA SER A 129 2.19 4.34 -1.56
C SER A 129 2.41 2.82 -1.49
N ASN A 130 1.34 2.03 -1.64
CA ASN A 130 1.42 0.57 -1.67
C ASN A 130 2.06 0.02 -2.94
N LEU A 131 1.84 0.64 -4.11
CA LEU A 131 2.48 0.23 -5.36
C LEU A 131 3.99 0.53 -5.35
N TYR A 132 4.41 1.69 -4.83
CA TYR A 132 5.83 2.01 -4.63
C TYR A 132 6.47 1.05 -3.63
N LEU A 133 5.78 0.73 -2.53
CA LEU A 133 6.25 -0.29 -1.59
C LEU A 133 6.38 -1.66 -2.26
N ALA A 134 5.38 -2.09 -3.04
CA ALA A 134 5.41 -3.37 -3.73
C ALA A 134 6.54 -3.47 -4.76
N ARG A 135 6.85 -2.37 -5.45
CA ARG A 135 8.01 -2.26 -6.34
C ARG A 135 9.32 -2.45 -5.58
N MET A 136 9.49 -1.77 -4.45
CA MET A 136 10.69 -1.94 -3.60
C MET A 136 10.87 -3.37 -3.09
N LEU A 137 9.76 -4.07 -2.84
CA LEU A 137 9.76 -5.46 -2.38
C LEU A 137 9.85 -6.48 -3.52
N GLY A 138 9.78 -6.05 -4.79
CA GLY A 138 9.84 -6.93 -5.96
C GLY A 138 8.64 -7.89 -6.09
N LEU A 139 7.49 -7.55 -5.49
CA LEU A 139 6.32 -8.46 -5.41
C LEU A 139 5.52 -8.53 -6.72
N TYR A 140 5.58 -7.50 -7.55
CA TYR A 140 4.71 -7.35 -8.71
C TYR A 140 5.46 -6.71 -9.86
N LYS A 141 5.72 -7.48 -10.93
CA LYS A 141 6.52 -7.00 -12.06
C LYS A 141 5.78 -5.95 -12.91
N ASP A 142 4.45 -6.04 -12.98
CA ASP A 142 3.65 -5.15 -13.81
C ASP A 142 3.51 -3.74 -13.22
N SER A 143 3.77 -3.54 -11.91
CA SER A 143 3.66 -2.21 -11.29
C SER A 143 4.68 -1.21 -11.82
N ASP A 144 5.84 -1.67 -12.29
CA ASP A 144 6.92 -0.77 -12.71
C ASP A 144 6.52 0.05 -13.92
N ASN A 145 5.89 -0.59 -14.91
CA ASN A 145 5.41 0.10 -16.11
C ASN A 145 4.32 1.12 -15.76
N VAL A 146 3.47 0.78 -14.80
CA VAL A 146 2.34 1.59 -14.40
C VAL A 146 2.80 2.81 -13.60
N ILE A 147 3.76 2.64 -12.70
CA ILE A 147 4.42 3.73 -11.97
C ILE A 147 5.15 4.66 -12.94
N LYS A 148 5.94 4.12 -13.87
CA LYS A 148 6.63 4.93 -14.90
C LYS A 148 5.67 5.75 -15.75
N ASN A 149 4.59 5.15 -16.23
CA ASN A 149 3.55 5.86 -17.00
C ASN A 149 2.95 7.04 -16.23
N PHE A 150 2.82 6.92 -14.91
CA PHE A 150 2.34 8.01 -14.08
C PHE A 150 3.41 9.07 -13.81
N GLU A 151 4.65 8.68 -13.55
CA GLU A 151 5.76 9.61 -13.42
C GLU A 151 5.89 10.45 -14.69
N ASP A 152 5.82 9.83 -15.87
CA ASP A 152 5.80 10.50 -17.17
C ASP A 152 4.60 11.45 -17.31
N PHE A 153 3.41 11.03 -16.86
CA PHE A 153 2.22 11.89 -16.84
C PHE A 153 2.40 13.12 -15.94
N VAL A 154 2.95 12.93 -14.73
CA VAL A 154 3.23 14.01 -13.77
C VAL A 154 4.29 14.97 -14.32
N ILE A 155 5.33 14.46 -14.98
CA ILE A 155 6.38 15.24 -15.63
C ILE A 155 5.79 16.05 -16.80
N ALA A 156 5.06 15.40 -17.71
CA ALA A 156 4.49 16.03 -18.89
C ALA A 156 3.52 17.16 -18.55
N LYS A 157 2.75 17.01 -17.46
CA LYS A 157 1.78 18.00 -16.99
C LYS A 157 2.31 18.91 -15.88
N ARG A 158 3.53 18.67 -15.38
CA ARG A 158 4.18 19.39 -14.27
C ARG A 158 3.27 19.58 -13.05
N LEU A 159 2.69 18.48 -12.59
CA LEU A 159 1.67 18.48 -11.52
C LEU A 159 2.26 18.43 -10.10
N LEU A 160 3.56 18.19 -9.97
CA LEU A 160 4.23 18.07 -8.67
C LEU A 160 4.30 19.44 -7.98
N GLU A 161 3.71 19.54 -6.80
CA GLU A 161 3.61 20.80 -6.04
C GLU A 161 4.72 20.90 -4.99
N CYS A 162 4.89 19.86 -4.17
CA CYS A 162 5.84 19.81 -3.06
C CYS A 162 6.44 18.40 -2.92
N SER A 163 7.64 18.34 -2.37
CA SER A 163 8.29 17.09 -1.97
C SER A 163 9.09 17.28 -0.68
N PHE A 164 9.08 16.29 0.22
CA PHE A 164 9.72 16.38 1.52
C PHE A 164 10.48 15.11 1.88
N MET A 165 11.72 15.30 2.31
CA MET A 165 12.62 14.23 2.72
C MET A 165 12.46 13.99 4.23
N SER A 166 11.91 12.84 4.62
CA SER A 166 11.76 12.41 6.01
C SER A 166 12.80 11.34 6.38
N LYS A 167 12.82 10.91 7.65
CA LYS A 167 13.67 9.80 8.12
C LYS A 167 13.26 8.45 7.52
N SER A 168 11.98 8.25 7.25
CA SER A 168 11.44 6.97 6.75
C SER A 168 11.43 6.86 5.23
N GLY A 169 11.44 7.98 4.53
CA GLY A 169 11.26 8.06 3.09
C GLY A 169 10.83 9.45 2.65
N ILE A 170 10.30 9.55 1.45
CA ILE A 170 10.01 10.80 0.76
C ILE A 170 8.50 10.94 0.58
N TYR A 171 7.97 12.11 0.90
CA TYR A 171 6.58 12.45 0.66
C TYR A 171 6.48 13.34 -0.56
N ASN A 172 5.71 12.94 -1.55
CA ASN A 172 5.44 13.72 -2.77
C ASN A 172 3.97 14.14 -2.79
N GLN A 173 3.70 15.37 -3.24
CA GLN A 173 2.34 15.88 -3.36
C GLN A 173 2.08 16.44 -4.75
N ILE A 174 0.97 16.01 -5.35
CA ILE A 174 0.44 16.55 -6.61
C ILE A 174 -0.89 17.25 -6.37
N SER A 175 -1.21 18.20 -7.25
CA SER A 175 -2.53 18.83 -7.28
C SER A 175 -3.28 18.45 -8.55
N ILE A 176 -4.40 17.76 -8.38
CA ILE A 176 -5.33 17.40 -9.45
C ILE A 176 -6.62 18.20 -9.23
N GLY A 177 -6.76 19.32 -9.95
CA GLY A 177 -7.89 20.24 -9.78
C GLY A 177 -7.88 20.87 -8.38
N LYS A 178 -8.84 20.48 -7.53
CA LYS A 178 -8.93 20.94 -6.13
C LYS A 178 -8.44 19.90 -5.12
N ILE A 179 -8.14 18.68 -5.57
CA ILE A 179 -7.72 17.58 -4.70
C ILE A 179 -6.20 17.57 -4.67
N ARG A 180 -5.64 17.50 -3.46
CA ARG A 180 -4.21 17.33 -3.23
C ARG A 180 -3.99 15.88 -2.83
N VAL A 181 -3.15 15.19 -3.60
CA VAL A 181 -2.82 13.79 -3.34
C VAL A 181 -1.37 13.74 -2.89
N THR A 182 -1.17 13.34 -1.64
CA THR A 182 0.16 13.12 -1.06
C THR A 182 0.41 11.62 -0.95
N TRP A 183 1.52 11.13 -1.50
CA TRP A 183 1.93 9.74 -1.37
C TRP A 183 3.34 9.62 -0.84
N PHE A 184 3.62 8.46 -0.26
CA PHE A 184 4.89 8.15 0.38
C PHE A 184 5.68 7.17 -0.48
N VAL A 185 6.99 7.44 -0.61
CA VAL A 185 7.97 6.57 -1.27
C VAL A 185 9.03 6.20 -0.23
N PRO A 186 9.10 4.93 0.21
CA PRO A 186 10.11 4.50 1.18
C PRO A 186 11.51 4.57 0.56
N TYR A 187 12.55 4.76 1.39
CA TYR A 187 13.93 4.61 0.92
C TYR A 187 14.25 3.15 0.57
N PRO A 188 15.11 2.90 -0.43
CA PRO A 188 15.56 1.56 -0.74
C PRO A 188 16.38 1.04 0.45
N GLY A 189 15.88 -0.02 1.10
CA GLY A 189 16.58 -0.71 2.18
C GLY A 189 17.46 -1.83 1.63
N ALA A 190 18.64 -2.03 2.22
CA ALA A 190 19.40 -3.25 2.02
C ALA A 190 18.67 -4.44 2.70
N SER A 191 18.58 -5.58 2.01
CA SER A 191 18.07 -6.85 2.57
C SER A 191 16.61 -6.89 3.04
N LEU A 192 15.70 -6.13 2.41
CA LEU A 192 14.25 -6.20 2.73
C LEU A 192 13.66 -7.61 2.55
N GLN A 193 14.19 -8.39 1.60
CA GLN A 193 13.70 -9.73 1.30
C GLN A 193 13.92 -10.75 2.43
N GLU A 194 14.88 -10.51 3.34
CA GLU A 194 15.19 -11.40 4.45
C GLU A 194 14.20 -11.24 5.63
N ILE A 195 13.53 -10.09 5.71
CA ILE A 195 12.63 -9.71 6.81
C ILE A 195 11.18 -10.13 6.50
N ILE A 196 10.93 -10.62 5.29
CA ILE A 196 9.61 -10.76 4.71
C ILE A 196 9.25 -12.22 4.53
N GLU A 197 8.02 -12.57 4.89
CA GLU A 197 7.46 -13.88 4.61
C GLU A 197 6.03 -13.78 4.06
N GLU A 198 5.73 -14.58 3.06
CA GLU A 198 4.33 -14.80 2.63
C GLU A 198 3.78 -16.00 3.41
N LYS A 199 2.89 -15.73 4.39
CA LYS A 199 2.32 -16.76 5.27
C LYS A 199 1.85 -17.96 4.47
N LYS A 200 2.37 -19.15 4.72
CA LYS A 200 1.87 -20.41 4.14
C LYS A 200 0.71 -20.95 4.97
N ASP A 201 -0.22 -21.64 4.30
CA ASP A 201 -1.33 -22.31 4.98
C ASP A 201 -0.75 -23.50 5.75
N ILE A 202 -1.00 -23.56 7.06
CA ILE A 202 -0.71 -24.74 7.85
C ILE A 202 -1.76 -25.78 7.46
N PRO A 203 -1.40 -26.93 6.86
CA PRO A 203 -2.36 -27.98 6.59
C PRO A 203 -2.95 -28.42 7.94
N ARG A 204 -4.23 -28.11 8.19
CA ARG A 204 -4.92 -28.62 9.38
C ARG A 204 -5.03 -30.13 9.21
N GLY A 205 -4.11 -30.87 9.83
CA GLY A 205 -4.17 -32.31 9.94
C GLY A 205 -5.52 -32.69 10.48
N PHE A 206 -6.38 -33.25 9.64
CA PHE A 206 -7.63 -33.83 10.08
C PHE A 206 -7.28 -35.13 10.78
N ARG A 207 -6.99 -35.06 12.09
CA ARG A 207 -6.70 -36.24 12.89
C ARG A 207 -8.02 -36.99 13.07
N TRP A 208 -8.28 -37.95 12.19
CA TRP A 208 -9.28 -38.97 12.44
C TRP A 208 -8.86 -39.68 13.74
N LYS A 209 -9.50 -39.33 14.86
CA LYS A 209 -9.63 -40.31 15.94
C LYS A 209 -10.75 -41.23 15.51
N GLU A 210 -10.47 -42.15 14.60
CA GLU A 210 -11.21 -43.41 14.64
C GLU A 210 -10.86 -44.00 15.99
N LEU A 211 -11.76 -43.85 16.97
CA LEU A 211 -11.73 -44.65 18.17
C LEU A 211 -12.07 -46.07 17.74
N THR A 212 -11.09 -46.78 17.19
CA THR A 212 -11.20 -48.20 16.95
C THR A 212 -11.29 -48.86 18.32
N PHE A 213 -12.27 -49.74 18.48
CA PHE A 213 -12.62 -50.46 19.71
C PHE A 213 -11.45 -51.23 20.36
N LEU A 214 -10.28 -51.32 19.70
CA LEU A 214 -9.06 -51.96 20.18
C LEU A 214 -8.21 -51.12 21.14
N ASP A 215 -8.41 -49.80 21.25
CA ASP A 215 -7.66 -48.95 22.19
C ASP A 215 -7.94 -49.28 23.67
N PHE A 216 -8.94 -50.14 23.96
CA PHE A 216 -9.25 -50.59 25.32
C PHE A 216 -8.56 -51.91 25.72
N VAL A 217 -7.91 -52.62 24.78
CA VAL A 217 -7.45 -54.01 25.03
C VAL A 217 -5.94 -54.22 24.91
N SER A 218 -5.16 -53.22 24.46
CA SER A 218 -3.69 -53.35 24.41
C SER A 218 -3.03 -52.42 25.42
N SER A 219 -3.16 -52.76 26.71
CA SER A 219 -2.15 -52.41 27.71
C SER A 219 -1.14 -53.56 27.77
N SER A 220 -0.26 -53.64 26.80
CA SER A 220 0.90 -54.52 26.88
C SER A 220 2.01 -53.94 26.02
N ASP A 221 3.11 -53.66 26.69
CA ASP A 221 4.35 -53.09 26.19
C ASP A 221 4.82 -53.79 24.91
N ASP A 222 4.84 -53.06 23.80
CA ASP A 222 5.65 -53.40 22.64
C ASP A 222 6.08 -52.11 21.93
N GLU A 223 7.34 -51.74 22.14
CA GLU A 223 8.05 -50.75 21.32
C GLU A 223 8.13 -51.28 19.88
N SER A 224 7.32 -50.71 18.99
CA SER A 224 7.54 -50.84 17.55
C SER A 224 7.56 -49.47 16.89
N SER A 225 8.75 -49.13 16.39
CA SER A 225 9.08 -47.93 15.64
C SER A 225 8.32 -47.92 14.30
N SER A 226 7.15 -47.29 14.32
CA SER A 226 6.52 -46.81 13.10
C SER A 226 7.18 -45.48 12.74
N SER A 227 7.80 -45.44 11.56
CA SER A 227 8.35 -44.24 10.95
C SER A 227 7.20 -43.30 10.60
N GLU A 228 6.88 -42.41 11.53
CA GLU A 228 6.15 -41.19 11.23
C GLU A 228 6.98 -40.45 10.18
N SER A 229 6.45 -40.37 8.95
CA SER A 229 6.94 -39.39 8.00
C SER A 229 6.56 -38.04 8.59
N GLU A 230 7.53 -37.39 9.23
CA GLU A 230 7.46 -36.01 9.69
C GLU A 230 6.99 -35.17 8.49
N MET A 231 5.69 -34.88 8.41
CA MET A 231 5.24 -33.74 7.64
C MET A 231 5.84 -32.54 8.36
N GLU A 232 6.88 -31.94 7.78
CA GLU A 232 7.43 -30.66 8.24
C GLU A 232 6.25 -29.72 8.51
N GLU A 233 5.97 -29.44 9.78
CA GLU A 233 5.00 -28.43 10.15
C GLU A 233 5.53 -27.13 9.55
N ILE A 234 4.84 -26.60 8.53
CA ILE A 234 5.18 -25.32 7.95
C ILE A 234 4.78 -24.26 8.97
N VAL A 235 5.68 -23.98 9.92
CA VAL A 235 5.51 -22.92 10.92
C VAL A 235 5.98 -21.62 10.28
N ASN A 236 5.07 -20.65 10.18
CA ASN A 236 5.44 -19.29 9.78
C ASN A 236 6.31 -18.68 10.89
N ASP A 237 7.36 -17.95 10.52
CA ASP A 237 8.31 -17.39 11.47
C ASP A 237 7.69 -16.12 12.11
N ASP A 238 7.40 -16.17 13.42
CA ASP A 238 6.81 -15.05 14.17
C ASP A 238 7.70 -13.78 14.16
N SER A 239 8.97 -13.91 13.76
CA SER A 239 9.90 -12.78 13.62
C SER A 239 9.79 -12.03 12.29
N LYS A 240 9.13 -12.61 11.27
CA LYS A 240 9.03 -12.03 9.92
C LYS A 240 7.72 -11.29 9.69
N ILE A 241 7.78 -10.29 8.82
CA ILE A 241 6.62 -9.47 8.46
C ILE A 241 5.80 -10.21 7.40
N ASP A 242 4.51 -10.41 7.70
CA ASP A 242 3.55 -11.00 6.77
C ASP A 242 3.13 -10.00 5.68
N ILE A 243 3.40 -10.38 4.43
CA ILE A 243 3.13 -9.54 3.24
C ILE A 243 1.92 -10.00 2.44
N SER A 244 1.27 -11.09 2.85
CA SER A 244 0.18 -11.73 2.11
C SER A 244 -0.97 -10.75 1.81
N LEU A 245 -1.35 -9.91 2.78
CA LEU A 245 -2.43 -8.93 2.58
C LEU A 245 -2.07 -7.89 1.51
N LEU A 246 -0.82 -7.42 1.49
CA LEU A 246 -0.35 -6.48 0.47
C LEU A 246 -0.39 -7.17 -0.89
N SER A 247 0.18 -8.37 -1.02
CA SER A 247 0.25 -9.12 -2.29
C SER A 247 -1.14 -9.37 -2.89
N TYR A 248 -2.12 -9.72 -2.05
CA TYR A 248 -3.51 -9.93 -2.49
C TYR A 248 -4.19 -8.66 -2.99
N SER A 249 -3.80 -7.48 -2.48
CA SER A 249 -4.36 -6.19 -2.86
C SER A 249 -3.78 -5.62 -4.14
N LEU A 250 -2.56 -6.02 -4.55
CA LEU A 250 -1.83 -5.39 -5.67
C LEU A 250 -2.61 -5.36 -6.99
N PRO A 251 -3.26 -6.45 -7.44
CA PRO A 251 -4.02 -6.41 -8.70
C PRO A 251 -5.20 -5.44 -8.65
N LEU A 252 -5.85 -5.29 -7.48
CA LEU A 252 -6.95 -4.34 -7.29
C LEU A 252 -6.42 -2.89 -7.32
N LEU A 253 -5.30 -2.65 -6.66
CA LEU A 253 -4.64 -1.34 -6.62
C LEU A 253 -4.14 -0.91 -8.00
N ASP A 254 -3.52 -1.84 -8.74
CA ASP A 254 -3.07 -1.63 -10.12
C ASP A 254 -4.24 -1.25 -11.05
N MET A 255 -5.35 -1.99 -10.98
CA MET A 255 -6.55 -1.68 -11.75
C MET A 255 -7.16 -0.33 -11.35
N HIS A 256 -7.20 0.00 -10.05
CA HIS A 256 -7.66 1.31 -9.58
C HIS A 256 -6.81 2.43 -10.18
N PHE A 257 -5.49 2.27 -10.12
CA PHE A 257 -4.54 3.22 -10.65
C PHE A 257 -4.68 3.43 -12.16
N LYS A 258 -4.79 2.33 -12.93
CA LYS A 258 -5.02 2.38 -14.39
C LYS A 258 -6.31 3.11 -14.76
N LEU A 259 -7.41 2.85 -14.04
CA LEU A 259 -8.69 3.53 -14.29
C LEU A 259 -8.62 5.02 -14.00
N VAL A 260 -7.97 5.42 -12.90
CA VAL A 260 -7.77 6.83 -12.56
C VAL A 260 -6.89 7.50 -13.60
N LEU A 261 -5.73 6.91 -13.94
CA LEU A 261 -4.81 7.47 -14.94
C LEU A 261 -5.47 7.62 -16.32
N TYR A 262 -6.25 6.62 -16.76
CA TYR A 262 -7.01 6.69 -18.00
C TYR A 262 -8.00 7.86 -18.01
N LYS A 263 -8.72 8.07 -16.90
CA LYS A 263 -9.68 9.15 -16.78
C LYS A 263 -9.00 10.52 -16.67
N LEU A 264 -7.88 10.62 -15.96
CA LEU A 264 -7.05 11.83 -15.93
C LEU A 264 -6.49 12.16 -17.31
N GLY A 265 -6.02 11.15 -18.05
CA GLY A 265 -5.57 11.29 -19.43
C GLY A 265 -6.66 11.93 -20.30
N LYS A 266 -7.89 11.40 -20.26
CA LYS A 266 -9.04 11.97 -20.99
C LYS A 266 -9.43 13.38 -20.55
N LEU A 267 -9.33 13.70 -19.27
CA LEU A 267 -9.62 15.05 -18.77
C LEU A 267 -8.56 16.07 -19.22
N HIS A 268 -7.34 15.61 -19.45
CA HIS A 268 -6.20 16.42 -19.86
C HIS A 268 -5.81 16.30 -21.34
N GLU A 269 -6.55 15.50 -22.11
CA GLU A 269 -6.55 15.59 -23.57
C GLU A 269 -7.04 17.00 -23.93
N PRO A 270 -6.31 17.72 -24.80
CA PRO A 270 -6.82 18.99 -25.30
C PRO A 270 -8.11 18.65 -26.05
N CYS A 271 -9.26 19.06 -25.50
CA CYS A 271 -10.50 19.10 -26.26
C CYS A 271 -10.20 19.97 -27.49
N SER A 272 -10.10 19.33 -28.65
CA SER A 272 -10.22 20.04 -29.92
C SER A 272 -11.60 20.71 -29.90
N VAL A 273 -11.65 21.95 -30.39
CA VAL A 273 -12.76 22.92 -30.26
C VAL A 273 -12.63 23.80 -29.00
N ASP A 274 -11.64 24.70 -28.99
CA ASP A 274 -11.91 26.14 -29.11
C ASP A 274 -10.59 26.93 -29.12
N HIS A 275 -10.37 27.67 -30.22
CA HIS A 275 -9.33 28.69 -30.33
C HIS A 275 -9.68 29.87 -29.42
N SER A 276 -9.35 29.79 -28.14
CA SER A 276 -8.91 30.91 -27.30
C SER A 276 -8.74 30.42 -25.86
N LYS A 277 -7.50 30.47 -25.36
CA LYS A 277 -7.05 29.98 -24.03
C LYS A 277 -6.77 28.48 -23.95
N ILE A 278 -5.96 27.97 -24.87
CA ILE A 278 -5.06 26.87 -24.53
C ILE A 278 -4.07 27.45 -23.52
N VAL A 279 -4.34 27.29 -22.22
CA VAL A 279 -3.33 27.44 -21.18
C VAL A 279 -2.47 26.17 -21.23
N ALA A 280 -1.77 25.99 -22.35
CA ALA A 280 -0.50 25.28 -22.31
C ALA A 280 0.37 26.16 -21.42
N THR A 281 0.71 25.69 -20.24
CA THR A 281 1.69 26.39 -19.41
C THR A 281 3.04 26.27 -20.10
N ASP A 282 3.29 27.16 -21.06
CA ASP A 282 4.61 27.59 -21.55
C ASP A 282 5.37 28.32 -20.43
N LYS A 283 5.32 27.82 -19.21
CA LYS A 283 6.20 28.28 -18.16
C LYS A 283 7.51 27.55 -18.40
N ALA A 284 8.56 28.24 -18.84
CA ALA A 284 9.91 27.70 -18.72
C ALA A 284 10.09 27.23 -17.26
N GLY A 285 10.49 25.98 -17.07
CA GLY A 285 10.71 25.44 -15.72
C GLY A 285 11.90 26.15 -15.06
N ILE A 286 11.99 26.08 -13.73
CA ILE A 286 13.07 26.70 -12.94
C ILE A 286 14.46 26.22 -13.40
N PHE A 287 14.52 24.96 -13.83
CA PHE A 287 15.72 24.29 -14.33
C PHE A 287 15.74 24.17 -15.86
N SER A 288 14.94 24.97 -16.58
CA SER A 288 14.90 24.95 -18.03
C SER A 288 16.29 25.15 -18.63
N GLY A 289 16.75 24.16 -19.40
CA GLY A 289 18.05 24.19 -20.07
C GLY A 289 19.23 23.72 -19.22
N MET A 290 19.00 23.27 -17.98
CA MET A 290 20.05 22.72 -17.10
C MET A 290 20.12 21.20 -17.20
N LEU A 291 21.34 20.67 -17.20
CA LEU A 291 21.65 19.23 -17.20
C LEU A 291 22.08 18.78 -15.80
N PHE A 292 21.40 17.77 -15.27
CA PHE A 292 21.64 17.21 -13.93
C PHE A 292 22.21 15.80 -14.02
N TRP A 293 23.32 15.56 -13.35
CA TRP A 293 23.80 14.22 -13.04
C TRP A 293 23.44 13.88 -11.58
N ILE A 294 22.85 12.71 -11.35
CA ILE A 294 22.39 12.27 -10.02
C ILE A 294 23.18 11.03 -9.63
N ASP A 295 24.02 11.16 -8.61
CA ASP A 295 24.91 10.10 -8.12
C ASP A 295 24.53 9.65 -6.69
N ILE A 296 23.24 9.43 -6.47
CA ILE A 296 22.72 9.02 -5.16
C ILE A 296 21.66 7.95 -5.36
N VAL A 297 21.87 6.81 -4.70
CA VAL A 297 20.97 5.66 -4.81
C VAL A 297 19.69 5.87 -4.01
N ALA A 298 19.79 6.38 -2.77
CA ALA A 298 18.66 6.45 -1.83
C ALA A 298 17.50 7.35 -2.30
N VAL A 299 17.82 8.53 -2.85
CA VAL A 299 16.86 9.53 -3.33
C VAL A 299 16.81 9.64 -4.86
N GLY A 300 17.61 8.85 -5.57
CA GLY A 300 17.85 9.01 -7.01
C GLY A 300 16.59 8.94 -7.85
N GLU A 301 15.69 8.01 -7.57
CA GLU A 301 14.43 7.86 -8.32
C GLU A 301 13.50 9.07 -8.14
N CYS A 302 13.39 9.59 -6.92
CA CYS A 302 12.58 10.78 -6.66
C CYS A 302 13.20 12.04 -7.30
N LEU A 303 14.53 12.17 -7.29
CA LEU A 303 15.21 13.28 -7.97
C LEU A 303 15.01 13.21 -9.50
N ARG A 304 15.00 12.00 -10.06
CA ARG A 304 14.68 11.76 -11.49
C ARG A 304 13.24 12.12 -11.86
N LEU A 305 12.32 12.15 -10.90
CA LEU A 305 10.97 12.67 -11.09
C LEU A 305 10.92 14.20 -10.94
N ILE A 306 11.57 14.76 -9.91
CA ILE A 306 11.49 16.19 -9.57
C ILE A 306 12.19 17.07 -10.61
N VAL A 307 13.41 16.70 -11.04
CA VAL A 307 14.20 17.53 -11.96
C VAL A 307 13.48 17.78 -13.29
N PRO A 308 12.92 16.76 -13.97
CA PRO A 308 12.11 16.97 -15.18
C PRO A 308 10.81 17.74 -14.93
N CYS A 309 10.16 17.56 -13.78
CA CYS A 309 8.99 18.38 -13.40
C CYS A 309 9.33 19.87 -13.33
N LEU A 310 10.55 20.20 -12.91
CA LEU A 310 11.10 21.56 -12.88
C LEU A 310 11.72 22.02 -14.21
N GLY A 311 11.63 21.20 -15.28
CA GLY A 311 12.11 21.52 -16.63
C GLY A 311 13.59 21.23 -16.89
N GLY A 312 14.31 20.63 -15.94
CA GLY A 312 15.68 20.16 -16.13
C GLY A 312 15.73 18.82 -16.86
N LYS A 313 16.89 18.45 -17.39
CA LYS A 313 17.11 17.11 -17.95
C LYS A 313 18.10 16.35 -17.10
N VAL A 314 17.82 15.07 -16.85
CA VAL A 314 18.75 14.18 -16.15
C VAL A 314 19.60 13.45 -17.17
N VAL A 315 20.92 13.51 -16.99
CA VAL A 315 21.92 12.91 -17.88
C VAL A 315 22.67 11.77 -17.18
N GLY A 316 23.25 10.88 -17.97
CA GLY A 316 24.09 9.79 -17.49
C GLY A 316 25.47 10.27 -17.03
N ARG A 317 26.24 9.38 -16.37
CA ARG A 317 27.59 9.69 -15.85
C ARG A 317 28.57 10.15 -16.93
N ASP A 318 28.40 9.67 -18.16
CA ASP A 318 29.32 9.91 -19.27
C ASP A 318 29.03 11.19 -20.06
N GLU A 319 27.98 11.94 -19.69
CA GLU A 319 27.54 13.16 -20.38
C GLU A 319 27.94 14.42 -19.60
N LYS A 320 28.14 15.54 -20.30
CA LYS A 320 28.45 16.83 -19.66
C LYS A 320 27.22 17.32 -18.88
N ALA A 321 27.32 17.32 -17.56
CA ALA A 321 26.30 17.88 -16.67
C ALA A 321 26.70 19.28 -16.18
N ASP A 322 25.71 20.16 -15.96
CA ASP A 322 25.93 21.46 -15.34
C ASP A 322 25.94 21.35 -13.81
N VAL A 323 25.09 20.46 -13.27
CA VAL A 323 24.90 20.24 -11.84
C VAL A 323 25.02 18.75 -11.52
N CYS A 324 25.87 18.41 -10.56
CA CYS A 324 25.93 17.08 -9.95
C CYS A 324 25.26 17.10 -8.58
N VAL A 325 24.33 16.17 -8.36
CA VAL A 325 23.69 15.95 -7.06
C VAL A 325 24.34 14.73 -6.41
N CYS A 326 25.16 14.96 -5.37
CA CYS A 326 25.87 13.93 -4.62
C CYS A 326 25.99 14.27 -3.12
N GLU A 327 26.28 13.27 -2.29
CA GLU A 327 26.54 13.46 -0.85
C GLU A 327 28.03 13.71 -0.56
N SER A 328 28.90 13.04 -1.32
CA SER A 328 30.34 13.21 -1.32
C SER A 328 30.84 13.31 -2.76
N ALA A 329 31.88 14.10 -3.00
CA ALA A 329 32.50 14.26 -4.31
C ALA A 329 33.99 13.93 -4.20
N ASP A 330 34.36 12.72 -4.62
CA ASP A 330 35.75 12.26 -4.63
C ASP A 330 36.49 12.75 -5.90
N GLU A 331 35.76 12.88 -7.02
CA GLU A 331 36.25 13.37 -8.31
C GLU A 331 35.48 14.62 -8.72
N VAL A 332 36.20 15.75 -8.87
CA VAL A 332 35.61 17.05 -9.22
C VAL A 332 35.93 17.37 -10.68
N ASN A 333 34.89 17.49 -11.49
CA ASN A 333 34.97 17.92 -12.88
C ASN A 333 34.92 19.45 -12.94
N GLU A 334 35.86 20.05 -13.66
CA GLU A 334 35.89 21.50 -13.87
C GLU A 334 34.63 21.96 -14.62
N GLY A 335 33.94 22.96 -14.07
CA GLY A 335 32.70 23.52 -14.65
C GLY A 335 31.41 22.84 -14.20
N VAL A 336 31.48 21.81 -13.34
CA VAL A 336 30.29 21.15 -12.77
C VAL A 336 30.03 21.67 -11.35
N ILE A 337 28.77 22.01 -11.06
CA ILE A 337 28.36 22.46 -9.74
C ILE A 337 27.93 21.26 -8.90
N TYR A 338 28.63 20.98 -7.81
CA TYR A 338 28.30 19.89 -6.90
C TYR A 338 27.42 20.37 -5.75
N VAL A 339 26.21 19.81 -5.64
CA VAL A 339 25.21 20.17 -4.60
C VAL A 339 24.65 18.92 -3.93
N GLN A 340 24.18 19.09 -2.70
CA GLN A 340 23.48 18.06 -1.95
C GLN A 340 22.00 17.96 -2.39
N PRO A 341 21.33 16.81 -2.22
CA PRO A 341 19.93 16.58 -2.61
C PRO A 341 18.95 17.66 -2.18
N GLN A 342 19.13 18.18 -0.98
CA GLN A 342 18.22 19.13 -0.36
C GLN A 342 17.99 20.37 -1.26
N TYR A 343 18.98 20.77 -2.05
CA TYR A 343 18.85 21.85 -3.02
C TYR A 343 17.64 21.67 -3.95
N VAL A 344 17.47 20.48 -4.51
CA VAL A 344 16.41 20.18 -5.48
C VAL A 344 15.04 20.19 -4.79
N PHE A 345 14.94 19.63 -3.58
CA PHE A 345 13.70 19.63 -2.79
C PHE A 345 13.29 21.04 -2.37
N ASP A 346 14.24 21.84 -1.88
CA ASP A 346 13.96 23.20 -1.43
C ASP A 346 13.62 24.13 -2.62
N CYS A 347 14.27 23.96 -3.78
CA CYS A 347 13.89 24.66 -5.03
C CYS A 347 12.48 24.31 -5.48
N LEU A 348 12.08 23.03 -5.40
CA LEU A 348 10.71 22.61 -5.72
C LEU A 348 9.70 23.27 -4.77
N ASN A 349 9.94 23.18 -3.47
CA ASN A 349 9.01 23.67 -2.45
C ASN A 349 8.84 25.19 -2.47
N ARG A 350 9.93 25.94 -2.73
CA ARG A 350 9.89 27.40 -2.86
C ARG A 350 9.47 27.86 -4.25
N LYS A 351 9.48 26.98 -5.25
CA LYS A 351 9.19 27.26 -6.67
C LYS A 351 10.10 28.36 -7.25
N GLU A 352 11.33 28.42 -6.75
CA GLU A 352 12.36 29.37 -7.16
C GLU A 352 13.73 28.68 -7.24
N LYS A 353 14.62 29.19 -8.10
CA LYS A 353 16.01 28.73 -8.16
C LYS A 353 16.78 29.33 -6.97
N LEU A 354 17.15 28.50 -6.01
CA LEU A 354 17.93 28.93 -4.86
C LEU A 354 19.41 29.10 -5.20
N ASP A 355 20.15 29.75 -4.30
CA ASP A 355 21.60 29.86 -4.45
C ASP A 355 22.26 28.52 -4.14
N HIS A 356 22.89 27.93 -5.16
CA HIS A 356 23.61 26.66 -5.07
C HIS A 356 24.77 26.69 -4.05
N ILE A 357 25.33 27.88 -3.78
CA ILE A 357 26.47 28.06 -2.87
C ILE A 357 26.14 27.57 -1.46
N GLU A 358 24.90 27.68 -0.99
CA GLU A 358 24.48 27.24 0.35
C GLU A 358 24.35 25.71 0.46
N TYR A 359 24.22 25.03 -0.68
CA TYR A 359 23.93 23.61 -0.76
C TYR A 359 25.09 22.77 -1.29
N CYS A 360 26.25 23.38 -1.50
CA CYS A 360 27.45 22.66 -1.93
C CYS A 360 27.82 21.53 -0.96
N VAL A 361 28.43 20.49 -1.52
CA VAL A 361 28.97 19.36 -0.75
C VAL A 361 29.94 19.86 0.33
N GLY A 362 29.79 19.38 1.56
CA GLY A 362 30.62 19.78 2.71
C GLY A 362 30.17 21.04 3.45
N LYS A 363 29.15 21.77 2.98
CA LYS A 363 28.55 22.88 3.74
C LYS A 363 27.44 22.42 4.69
N VAL A 364 27.23 23.22 5.73
CA VAL A 364 26.10 23.06 6.65
C VAL A 364 24.83 23.51 5.95
N LEU A 365 23.91 22.57 5.75
CA LEU A 365 22.67 22.81 5.03
C LEU A 365 21.70 23.73 5.80
N PRO A 366 20.91 24.55 5.09
CA PRO A 366 19.76 25.23 5.67
C PRO A 366 18.78 24.26 6.32
N LYS A 367 17.98 24.74 7.29
CA LYS A 367 16.98 23.91 7.95
C LYS A 367 15.94 23.41 6.93
N HIS A 368 15.85 22.09 6.76
CA HIS A 368 14.81 21.48 5.93
C HIS A 368 13.46 21.54 6.66
N VAL A 369 12.51 22.30 6.11
CA VAL A 369 11.18 22.51 6.70
C VAL A 369 10.13 21.75 5.88
N SER A 370 9.21 21.08 6.57
CA SER A 370 8.08 20.42 5.91
C SER A 370 7.23 21.43 5.14
N PRO A 371 7.00 21.24 3.83
CA PRO A 371 6.14 22.11 3.02
C PRO A 371 4.65 21.83 3.28
N PHE A 372 4.32 20.74 3.99
CA PHE A 372 2.95 20.40 4.33
C PHE A 372 2.48 21.28 5.48
N ARG A 373 1.31 21.89 5.31
CA ARG A 373 0.64 22.67 6.36
C ARG A 373 0.47 21.79 7.59
N SER A 374 0.90 22.30 8.74
CA SER A 374 0.62 21.64 10.01
C SER A 374 -0.87 21.71 10.29
N ILE A 375 -1.41 20.75 11.05
CA ILE A 375 -2.81 20.81 11.51
C ILE A 375 -3.07 22.12 12.28
N GLU A 376 -2.04 22.65 12.95
CA GLU A 376 -2.01 23.96 13.60
C GLU A 376 -2.31 25.14 12.65
N ASP A 377 -1.93 25.04 11.37
CA ASP A 377 -2.21 26.07 10.36
C ASP A 377 -3.64 25.98 9.82
N ILE A 378 -4.29 24.81 10.00
CA ILE A 378 -5.63 24.51 9.49
C ILE A 378 -6.69 24.79 10.58
N VAL A 379 -6.37 24.48 11.83
CA VAL A 379 -7.25 24.69 12.98
C VAL A 379 -6.71 25.83 13.82
N SER A 380 -7.27 27.03 13.62
CA SER A 380 -6.93 28.18 14.46
C SER A 380 -7.29 27.93 15.92
N LYS A 381 -6.45 28.44 16.84
CA LYS A 381 -6.68 28.34 18.30
C LYS A 381 -8.07 28.82 18.72
N GLU A 382 -8.63 29.78 17.99
CA GLU A 382 -9.99 30.29 18.19
C GLU A 382 -11.07 29.22 17.91
N VAL A 383 -10.93 28.45 16.83
CA VAL A 383 -11.85 27.36 16.50
C VAL A 383 -11.79 26.28 17.59
N MET A 384 -10.59 25.92 18.06
CA MET A 384 -10.42 24.96 19.17
C MET A 384 -11.13 25.38 20.46
N MET A 385 -11.19 26.68 20.75
CA MET A 385 -11.89 27.19 21.94
C MET A 385 -13.41 27.13 21.84
N THR A 386 -13.97 27.10 20.64
CA THR A 386 -15.43 26.99 20.41
C THR A 386 -15.93 25.54 20.47
N MET A 387 -15.04 24.57 20.50
CA MET A 387 -15.40 23.15 20.46
C MET A 387 -15.73 22.58 21.84
N SER A 388 -16.54 21.51 21.84
CA SER A 388 -16.78 20.73 23.05
C SER A 388 -15.46 20.16 23.58
N LYS A 389 -15.30 20.13 24.92
CA LYS A 389 -14.10 19.62 25.60
C LYS A 389 -13.60 18.30 25.01
N LYS A 390 -14.51 17.35 24.73
CA LYS A 390 -14.16 16.04 24.17
C LYS A 390 -13.57 16.12 22.75
N GLN A 391 -14.11 17.00 21.91
CA GLN A 391 -13.59 17.18 20.55
C GLN A 391 -12.26 17.94 20.55
N ARG A 392 -12.12 18.89 21.48
CA ARG A 392 -10.88 19.63 21.70
C ARG A 392 -9.76 18.71 22.17
N TYR A 393 -9.97 17.90 23.21
CA TYR A 393 -9.00 16.91 23.68
C TYR A 393 -8.62 15.92 22.59
N ASN A 394 -9.61 15.38 21.86
CA ASN A 394 -9.32 14.48 20.74
C ASN A 394 -8.47 15.13 19.64
N MET A 395 -8.61 16.45 19.41
CA MET A 395 -7.78 17.15 18.42
C MET A 395 -6.42 17.53 18.99
N GLU A 396 -6.34 17.93 20.26
CA GLU A 396 -5.08 18.18 20.98
C GLU A 396 -4.22 16.90 21.03
N ASP A 397 -4.81 15.72 21.26
CA ASP A 397 -4.11 14.44 21.21
C ASP A 397 -3.51 14.15 19.82
N VAL A 398 -4.27 14.45 18.76
CA VAL A 398 -3.83 14.28 17.37
C VAL A 398 -2.74 15.29 17.00
N LEU A 399 -2.81 16.51 17.55
CA LEU A 399 -1.83 17.57 17.35
C LEU A 399 -0.51 17.28 18.08
N ASN A 400 -0.60 16.86 19.34
CA ASN A 400 0.55 16.61 20.22
C ASN A 400 1.18 15.23 20.05
N ARG A 401 0.70 14.42 19.08
CA ARG A 401 1.22 13.07 18.75
C ARG A 401 1.39 12.14 19.97
N PHE A 402 0.54 12.28 21.00
CA PHE A 402 0.62 11.50 22.24
C PHE A 402 1.91 11.68 23.07
N GLU A 403 2.59 12.84 23.02
CA GLU A 403 3.74 13.07 23.92
C GLU A 403 3.32 13.27 25.40
N ASP A 404 2.08 13.67 25.68
CA ASP A 404 1.58 13.92 27.05
C ASP A 404 0.24 13.23 27.32
N VAL A 405 0.23 11.90 27.44
CA VAL A 405 -0.92 11.20 28.06
C VAL A 405 -0.46 10.49 29.32
N GLU A 406 -0.14 11.27 30.35
CA GLU A 406 -0.32 10.79 31.72
C GLU A 406 -1.82 10.71 31.96
N TYR A 407 -2.37 9.50 31.84
CA TYR A 407 -3.67 9.21 32.45
C TYR A 407 -3.48 9.27 33.96
N GLU A 408 -3.87 10.38 34.60
CA GLU A 408 -4.17 10.35 36.03
C GLU A 408 -5.22 9.24 36.25
N ILE A 409 -4.84 8.25 37.07
CA ILE A 409 -5.63 7.05 37.40
C ILE A 409 -6.86 7.41 38.21
#